data_AF-A0A942LUG2-F1
#
_entry.id   AF-A0A942LUG2-F1
#
_cell.length_a   1.000
_cell.length_b   1.000
_cell.length_c   1.000
_cell.angle_alpha   90.00
_cell.angle_beta   90.00
_cell.angle_gamma   90.00
#
_symmetry.space_group_name_H-M   'P 1'
#
loop_
_entity.id
_entity.type
_entity.pdbx_description
1 polymer ?
#
loop_
_entity_poly.entity_id
_entity_poly.type
_entity_poly.pdbx_seq_one_letter_code
_entity_poly.pdbx_strand_id
1 'polypeptide(L)'
;MTIEDLNSDSRIEKIEFSNGYLQFYWEDYFQDRIFELRIKTDYCYVNTRMEELAYEFCRLRKFDLKDYLKVDEKSQLYLMPADFVSQMKIARNKMNLAVGLNSTEWRHFFQVQGDGLVLACPVKNWDNIDIEEIGTMININPN
;
A
#
# COMPACT_ATOMS: atom_id res chain seq x y z
N MET A 1 -8.97 -6.67 13.19
CA MET A 1 -8.56 -7.37 11.95
C MET A 1 -7.23 -6.78 11.54
N THR A 2 -6.31 -7.59 11.04
CA THR A 2 -5.01 -7.13 10.53
C THR A 2 -4.88 -7.45 9.04
N ILE A 3 -3.83 -6.95 8.39
CA ILE A 3 -3.58 -7.21 6.96
C ILE A 3 -3.44 -8.72 6.68
N GLU A 4 -2.92 -9.48 7.65
CA GLU A 4 -2.75 -10.94 7.56
C GLU A 4 -4.08 -11.70 7.45
N ASP A 5 -5.20 -11.08 7.86
CA ASP A 5 -6.52 -11.67 7.76
C ASP A 5 -7.13 -11.53 6.35
N LEU A 6 -6.49 -10.78 5.44
CA LEU A 6 -6.96 -10.53 4.07
C LEU A 6 -6.24 -11.46 3.08
N ASN A 7 -6.99 -12.10 2.17
CA ASN A 7 -6.40 -12.96 1.15
C ASN A 7 -5.72 -12.18 0.04
N SER A 8 -4.86 -12.85 -0.74
CA SER A 8 -4.08 -12.28 -1.85
C SER A 8 -4.70 -12.52 -3.24
N ASP A 9 -5.98 -12.88 -3.27
CA ASP A 9 -6.77 -13.06 -4.48
C ASP A 9 -8.02 -12.19 -4.34
N SER A 10 -7.88 -10.94 -4.78
CA SER A 10 -8.84 -9.89 -4.42
C SER A 10 -8.84 -8.78 -5.45
N ARG A 11 -9.93 -8.01 -5.47
CA ARG A 11 -10.04 -6.80 -6.27
C ARG A 11 -10.01 -5.56 -5.39
N ILE A 12 -9.41 -4.49 -5.92
CA ILE A 12 -9.39 -3.19 -5.26
C ILE A 12 -10.28 -2.19 -6.01
N GLU A 13 -11.11 -1.47 -5.28
CA GLU A 13 -11.99 -0.45 -5.84
C GLU A 13 -11.91 0.90 -5.10
N LYS A 14 -12.36 1.96 -5.79
CA LYS A 14 -12.60 3.32 -5.27
C LYS A 14 -11.45 3.84 -4.38
N ILE A 15 -10.26 3.87 -4.96
CA ILE A 15 -9.08 4.42 -4.29
C ILE A 15 -9.23 5.94 -4.18
N GLU A 16 -9.18 6.47 -2.96
CA GLU A 16 -9.24 7.90 -2.67
C GLU A 16 -8.09 8.30 -1.73
N PHE A 17 -7.51 9.48 -1.93
CA PHE A 17 -6.60 10.09 -0.96
C PHE A 17 -7.13 11.47 -0.56
N SER A 18 -7.58 11.59 0.68
CA SER A 18 -8.11 12.84 1.23
C SER A 18 -7.80 12.97 2.71
N ASN A 19 -7.54 14.20 3.17
CA ASN A 19 -7.31 14.53 4.59
C ASN A 19 -6.21 13.70 5.30
N GLY A 20 -5.17 13.26 4.57
CA GLY A 20 -4.08 12.44 5.12
C GLY A 20 -4.45 10.96 5.30
N TYR A 21 -5.50 10.50 4.62
CA TYR A 21 -5.91 9.10 4.59
C TYR A 21 -5.98 8.61 3.15
N LEU A 22 -5.34 7.47 2.89
CA LEU A 22 -5.54 6.67 1.69
C LEU A 22 -6.62 5.63 1.99
N GLN A 23 -7.71 5.66 1.25
CA GLN A 23 -8.85 4.78 1.42
C GLN A 23 -9.11 3.97 0.16
N PHE A 24 -9.52 2.71 0.31
CA PHE A 24 -9.98 1.86 -0.79
C PHE A 24 -10.81 0.69 -0.27
N TYR A 25 -11.53 0.02 -1.18
CA TYR A 25 -12.25 -1.22 -0.89
C TYR A 25 -11.49 -2.44 -1.38
N TRP A 26 -11.48 -3.48 -0.57
CA TRP A 26 -10.83 -4.76 -0.82
C TRP A 26 -11.90 -5.85 -0.88
N GLU A 27 -12.13 -6.37 -2.07
CA GLU A 27 -13.06 -7.45 -2.35
C GLU A 27 -12.31 -8.79 -2.25
N ASP A 28 -12.48 -9.50 -1.12
CA ASP A 28 -11.80 -10.76 -0.84
C ASP A 28 -12.60 -11.95 -1.37
N TYR A 29 -12.22 -12.44 -2.55
CA TYR A 29 -12.92 -13.53 -3.26
C TYR A 29 -12.91 -14.87 -2.53
N PHE A 30 -12.00 -15.05 -1.57
CA PHE A 30 -11.95 -16.28 -0.79
C PHE A 30 -12.96 -16.25 0.38
N GLN A 31 -13.19 -15.07 0.96
CA GLN A 31 -14.09 -14.89 2.10
C GLN A 31 -15.51 -14.47 1.70
N ASP A 32 -15.74 -14.12 0.43
CA ASP A 32 -16.97 -13.49 -0.06
C ASP A 32 -17.32 -12.20 0.71
N ARG A 33 -16.29 -11.44 1.12
CA ARG A 33 -16.41 -10.20 1.92
C ARG A 33 -15.80 -8.99 1.23
N ILE A 34 -16.32 -7.82 1.59
CA ILE A 34 -15.77 -6.52 1.20
C ILE A 34 -15.27 -5.82 2.46
N PHE A 35 -14.02 -5.39 2.42
CA PHE A 35 -13.37 -4.65 3.49
C PHE A 35 -13.05 -3.22 3.04
N GLU A 36 -13.28 -2.24 3.89
CA GLU A 36 -12.73 -0.89 3.72
C GLU A 36 -11.37 -0.83 4.41
N LEU A 37 -10.34 -0.41 3.68
CA LEU A 37 -9.02 -0.13 4.23
C LEU A 37 -8.80 1.36 4.24
N ARG A 38 -8.41 1.90 5.41
CA ARG A 38 -8.03 3.30 5.61
C ARG A 38 -6.64 3.37 6.20
N ILE A 39 -5.72 4.02 5.48
CA ILE A 39 -4.31 4.12 5.85
C ILE A 39 -3.97 5.58 6.10
N LYS A 40 -3.59 5.90 7.34
CA LYS A 40 -3.11 7.24 7.68
C LYS A 40 -1.70 7.45 7.14
N THR A 41 -1.55 8.32 6.15
CA THR A 41 -0.27 8.62 5.50
C THR A 41 -0.25 10.02 4.90
N ASP A 42 0.94 10.62 4.86
CA ASP A 42 1.14 11.97 4.31
C ASP A 42 1.44 11.93 2.80
N TYR A 43 1.88 10.79 2.28
CA TYR A 43 2.30 10.63 0.90
C TYR A 43 1.75 9.32 0.34
N CYS A 44 1.25 9.35 -0.89
CA CYS A 44 0.90 8.12 -1.60
C CYS A 44 1.23 8.22 -3.07
N TYR A 45 1.46 7.06 -3.67
CA TYR A 45 1.37 6.85 -5.11
C TYR A 45 0.10 6.05 -5.39
N VAL A 46 -0.67 6.50 -6.37
CA VAL A 46 -1.80 5.76 -6.94
C VAL A 46 -1.62 5.76 -8.45
N ASN A 47 -1.69 4.58 -9.05
CA ASN A 47 -1.63 4.43 -10.49
C ASN A 47 -3.05 4.53 -11.05
N THR A 48 -3.42 5.69 -11.59
CA THR A 48 -4.76 5.96 -12.15
C THR A 48 -4.89 5.64 -13.63
N ARG A 49 -3.82 5.14 -14.25
CA ARG A 49 -3.75 4.90 -15.71
C ARG A 49 -3.74 3.41 -16.06
N MET A 50 -4.01 2.53 -15.10
CA MET A 50 -4.03 1.10 -15.37
C MET A 50 -5.38 0.68 -15.97
N GLU A 51 -5.36 -0.39 -16.76
CA GLU A 51 -6.58 -1.06 -17.21
C GLU A 51 -7.31 -1.68 -16.00
N GLU A 52 -8.63 -1.87 -16.09
CA GLU A 52 -9.44 -2.42 -14.99
C GLU A 52 -8.88 -3.76 -14.46
N LEU A 53 -8.41 -4.62 -15.36
CA LEU A 53 -7.80 -5.92 -15.03
C LEU A 53 -6.62 -5.80 -14.05
N ALA A 54 -5.90 -4.68 -14.04
CA ALA A 54 -4.77 -4.50 -13.14
C ALA A 54 -5.16 -4.34 -11.67
N TYR A 55 -6.43 -4.05 -11.40
CA TYR A 55 -7.01 -3.96 -10.07
C TYR A 55 -7.60 -5.29 -9.60
N GLU A 56 -7.53 -6.35 -10.42
CA GLU A 56 -7.89 -7.73 -10.06
C GLU A 56 -6.67 -8.51 -9.55
N PHE A 57 -6.92 -9.63 -8.87
CA PHE A 57 -5.90 -10.55 -8.33
C PHE A 57 -4.79 -9.83 -7.52
N CYS A 58 -5.18 -8.74 -6.83
CA CYS A 58 -4.30 -7.87 -6.10
C CYS A 58 -3.75 -8.54 -4.85
N ARG A 59 -2.54 -8.13 -4.48
CA ARG A 59 -1.84 -8.57 -3.28
C ARG A 59 -1.40 -7.40 -2.43
N LEU A 60 -1.59 -7.52 -1.13
CA LEU A 60 -1.06 -6.60 -0.14
C LEU A 60 0.40 -6.96 0.17
N ARG A 61 1.28 -5.96 0.15
CA ARG A 61 2.69 -6.16 0.48
C ARG A 61 3.13 -5.18 1.56
N LYS A 62 3.92 -5.72 2.48
CA LYS A 62 4.47 -5.03 3.65
C LYS A 62 5.98 -5.08 3.60
N PHE A 63 6.62 -3.96 3.89
CA PHE A 63 8.07 -3.84 3.90
C PHE A 63 8.51 -3.03 5.12
N ASP A 64 9.71 -3.34 5.62
CA ASP A 64 10.44 -2.47 6.53
C ASP A 64 11.34 -1.54 5.69
N LEU A 65 11.18 -0.23 5.86
CA LEU A 65 11.90 0.75 5.05
C LEU A 65 13.42 0.68 5.26
N LYS A 66 13.88 0.25 6.44
CA LYS A 66 15.31 0.16 6.75
C LYS A 66 16.04 -0.92 5.93
N ASP A 67 15.29 -1.88 5.38
CA ASP A 67 15.85 -2.95 4.55
C ASP A 67 16.14 -2.48 3.12
N TYR A 68 15.63 -1.30 2.73
CA TYR A 68 15.72 -0.77 1.37
C TYR A 68 16.38 0.61 1.30
N LEU A 69 16.17 1.47 2.30
CA LEU A 69 16.70 2.83 2.35
C LEU A 69 17.83 2.95 3.35
N LYS A 70 18.77 3.85 3.06
CA LYS A 70 19.82 4.21 4.03
C LYS A 70 19.23 5.17 5.07
N VAL A 71 19.75 5.16 6.28
CA VAL A 71 19.41 6.13 7.32
C VAL A 71 20.64 6.99 7.59
N ASP A 72 20.49 8.32 7.54
CA ASP A 72 21.52 9.21 8.06
C ASP A 72 21.49 9.21 9.59
N GLU A 73 22.57 8.73 10.23
CA GLU A 73 22.61 8.56 11.68
C GLU A 73 22.46 9.88 12.45
N LYS A 74 22.82 11.01 11.86
CA LYS A 74 22.75 12.33 12.52
C LYS A 74 21.34 12.91 12.49
N SER A 75 20.70 12.91 11.31
CA SER A 75 19.37 13.51 11.13
C SER A 75 18.22 12.52 11.30
N GLN A 76 18.51 11.21 11.32
CA GLN A 76 17.53 10.14 11.31
C GLN A 76 16.58 10.20 10.10
N LEU A 77 17.05 10.74 8.97
CA LEU A 77 16.26 10.81 7.73
C LEU A 77 16.63 9.66 6.80
N TYR A 78 15.63 9.14 6.08
CA TYR A 78 15.90 8.19 5.01
C TYR A 78 16.58 8.87 3.82
N LEU A 79 17.57 8.17 3.28
CA LEU A 79 18.32 8.54 2.08
C LEU A 79 18.21 7.44 1.03
N MET A 80 18.31 7.86 -0.24
CA MET A 80 18.52 6.91 -1.33
C MET A 80 19.88 6.22 -1.16
N PRO A 81 20.01 4.93 -1.53
CA PRO A 81 21.30 4.27 -1.62
C PRO A 81 22.17 4.92 -2.70
N ALA A 82 23.47 4.70 -2.62
CA ALA A 82 24.42 5.34 -3.54
C ALA A 82 24.47 4.65 -4.92
N ASP A 83 24.14 3.35 -4.97
CA ASP A 83 24.24 2.57 -6.20
C ASP A 83 22.98 2.73 -7.07
N PHE A 84 23.20 2.93 -8.37
CA PHE A 84 22.13 3.18 -9.33
C PHE A 84 21.12 2.04 -9.41
N VAL A 85 21.58 0.78 -9.33
CA VAL A 85 20.69 -0.40 -9.44
C VAL A 85 19.68 -0.42 -8.29
N SER A 86 20.12 -0.19 -7.05
CA SER A 86 19.22 -0.12 -5.90
C SER A 86 18.32 1.11 -5.97
N GLN A 87 18.83 2.26 -6.43
CA GLN A 87 17.99 3.45 -6.64
C GLN A 87 16.84 3.17 -7.63
N MET A 88 17.14 2.50 -8.74
CA MET A 88 16.12 2.11 -9.72
C MET A 88 15.11 1.12 -9.13
N LYS A 89 15.56 0.16 -8.32
CA LYS A 89 14.67 -0.77 -7.61
C LYS A 89 13.73 -0.03 -6.67
N ILE A 90 14.24 0.92 -5.88
CA ILE A 90 13.45 1.77 -4.98
C ILE A 90 12.42 2.60 -5.75
N ALA A 91 12.83 3.24 -6.84
CA ALA A 91 11.95 4.07 -7.67
C ALA A 91 10.81 3.26 -8.32
N ARG A 92 11.10 2.05 -8.83
CA ARG A 92 10.08 1.15 -9.40
C ARG A 92 9.07 0.70 -8.36
N ASN A 93 9.51 0.51 -7.12
CA ASN A 93 8.65 0.18 -5.97
C ASN A 93 8.06 1.42 -5.27
N LYS A 94 8.31 2.64 -5.79
CA LYS A 94 7.86 3.91 -5.20
C LYS A 94 8.31 4.15 -3.75
N MET A 95 9.29 3.38 -3.26
CA MET A 95 9.86 3.55 -1.92
C MET A 95 10.63 4.87 -1.80
N ASN A 96 10.93 5.55 -2.92
CA ASN A 96 11.46 6.91 -2.92
C ASN A 96 10.52 7.94 -2.27
N LEU A 97 9.23 7.61 -2.10
CA LEU A 97 8.28 8.43 -1.33
C LEU A 97 8.69 8.60 0.15
N ALA A 98 9.49 7.68 0.69
CA ALA A 98 9.94 7.75 2.07
C ALA A 98 11.26 8.52 2.26
N VAL A 99 11.92 8.95 1.18
CA VAL A 99 13.18 9.69 1.26
C VAL A 99 12.94 11.05 1.92
N GLY A 100 13.78 11.40 2.90
CA GLY A 100 13.63 12.61 3.71
C GLY A 100 12.63 12.48 4.86
N LEU A 101 11.92 11.35 4.99
CA LEU A 101 11.10 11.09 6.18
C LEU A 101 11.97 10.62 7.35
N ASN A 102 11.50 10.91 8.56
CA ASN A 102 12.17 10.49 9.79
C ASN A 102 12.02 8.97 10.00
N SER A 103 13.15 8.25 10.03
CA SER A 103 13.21 6.79 10.13
C SER A 103 12.78 6.22 11.47
N THR A 104 12.76 7.04 12.52
CA THR A 104 12.25 6.60 13.83
C THR A 104 10.72 6.61 13.89
N GLU A 105 10.10 7.43 13.03
CA GLU A 105 8.65 7.65 12.95
C GLU A 105 8.00 6.83 11.82
N TRP A 106 8.59 6.82 10.62
CA TRP A 106 8.05 6.17 9.42
C TRP A 106 8.76 4.86 9.14
N ARG A 107 8.33 3.75 9.75
CA ARG A 107 9.14 2.51 9.70
C ARG A 107 8.74 1.57 8.57
N HIS A 108 7.52 1.69 8.09
CA HIS A 108 6.93 0.69 7.21
C HIS A 108 6.57 1.27 5.85
N PHE A 109 6.42 0.38 4.89
CA PHE A 109 5.93 0.71 3.56
C PHE A 109 4.86 -0.29 3.15
N PHE A 110 3.72 0.23 2.71
CA PHE A 110 2.58 -0.55 2.25
C PHE A 110 2.46 -0.44 0.73
N GLN A 111 2.12 -1.54 0.07
CA GLN A 111 1.81 -1.57 -1.35
C GLN A 111 0.62 -2.47 -1.65
N VAL A 112 -0.10 -2.13 -2.71
CA VAL A 112 -1.01 -3.04 -3.41
C VAL A 112 -0.46 -3.31 -4.79
N GLN A 113 -0.34 -4.58 -5.14
CA GLN A 113 0.20 -5.03 -6.41
C GLN A 113 -0.77 -6.01 -7.09
N GLY A 114 -1.30 -5.63 -8.25
CA GLY A 114 -1.99 -6.53 -9.19
C GLY A 114 -1.02 -6.90 -10.33
N ASP A 115 -1.45 -6.71 -11.57
CA ASP A 115 -0.56 -6.85 -12.75
C ASP A 115 0.58 -5.81 -12.77
N GLY A 116 0.45 -4.76 -11.97
CA GLY A 116 1.50 -3.79 -11.68
C GLY A 116 1.33 -3.18 -10.29
N LEU A 117 2.15 -2.18 -9.99
CA LEU A 117 2.00 -1.43 -8.75
C LEU A 117 0.78 -0.51 -8.85
N VAL A 118 -0.26 -0.84 -8.08
CA VAL A 118 -1.54 -0.13 -8.03
C VAL A 118 -1.42 1.08 -7.12
N LEU A 119 -0.98 0.87 -5.87
CA LEU A 119 -0.74 1.94 -4.93
C LEU A 119 0.43 1.63 -3.99
N ALA A 120 1.00 2.68 -3.41
CA ALA A 120 2.09 2.57 -2.46
C ALA A 120 2.13 3.78 -1.51
N CYS A 121 2.44 3.55 -0.24
CA CYS A 121 2.63 4.63 0.73
C CYS A 121 3.55 4.22 1.90
N PRO A 122 4.30 5.17 2.49
CA PRO A 122 4.94 4.97 3.79
C PRO A 122 3.88 4.95 4.90
N VAL A 123 4.15 4.18 5.94
CA VAL A 123 3.26 3.99 7.09
C VAL A 123 4.10 4.06 8.38
N LYS A 124 3.63 4.82 9.38
CA LYS A 124 4.34 4.97 10.65
C LYS A 124 4.42 3.67 11.44
N ASN A 125 3.26 3.04 11.63
CA ASN A 125 3.05 1.76 12.29
C ASN A 125 1.88 1.03 11.57
N TRP A 126 1.86 -0.29 11.55
CA TRP A 126 0.72 -1.06 11.05
C TRP A 126 -0.60 -0.74 11.77
N ASP A 127 -0.54 -0.25 13.01
CA ASP A 127 -1.72 0.28 13.73
C ASP A 127 -2.34 1.53 13.07
N ASN A 128 -1.68 2.15 12.08
CA ASN A 128 -2.22 3.24 11.28
C ASN A 128 -3.08 2.76 10.09
N ILE A 129 -3.40 1.47 10.04
CA ILE A 129 -4.22 0.85 9.00
C ILE A 129 -5.47 0.30 9.66
N ASP A 130 -6.58 0.99 9.44
CA ASP A 130 -7.90 0.56 9.88
C ASP A 130 -8.52 -0.33 8.80
N ILE A 131 -9.02 -1.50 9.22
CA ILE A 131 -9.68 -2.47 8.34
C ILE A 131 -11.05 -2.76 8.93
N GLU A 132 -12.09 -2.48 8.14
CA GLU A 132 -13.49 -2.65 8.55
C GLU A 132 -14.23 -3.51 7.52
N GLU A 133 -14.92 -4.56 7.96
CA GLU A 133 -15.83 -5.32 7.10
C GLU A 133 -17.08 -4.46 6.86
N ILE A 134 -17.37 -4.18 5.59
CA ILE A 134 -18.49 -3.31 5.20
C ILE A 134 -19.60 -4.06 4.45
N GLY A 135 -19.39 -5.33 4.09
CA GLY A 135 -20.40 -6.12 3.42
C GLY A 135 -19.93 -7.48 2.91
N THR A 136 -20.83 -8.13 2.18
CA THR A 136 -20.62 -9.41 1.49
C THR A 136 -20.71 -9.20 -0.01
N MET A 137 -19.91 -9.94 -0.77
CA MET A 137 -20.02 -9.99 -2.23
C MET A 137 -21.22 -10.84 -2.63
N ILE A 138 -22.44 -10.34 -2.42
CA ILE A 138 -23.63 -11.02 -2.91
C ILE A 138 -23.58 -10.98 -4.43
N ASN A 139 -23.52 -12.15 -5.06
CA ASN A 139 -23.54 -12.38 -6.51
C ASN A 139 -24.32 -11.28 -7.24
N ILE A 140 -23.62 -10.37 -7.90
CA ILE A 140 -24.21 -9.56 -8.95
C ILE A 140 -24.39 -10.48 -10.14
N ASN A 141 -25.43 -11.31 -10.08
CA ASN A 141 -26.00 -11.93 -11.27
C ASN A 141 -27.52 -11.72 -11.24
N PRO A 142 -28.00 -10.55 -11.70
CA PRO A 142 -29.34 -10.43 -12.23
C PRO A 142 -29.26 -10.52 -13.76
N ASN A 143 -29.42 -11.75 -14.27
CA ASN A 143 -29.76 -12.14 -15.65
C ASN A 143 -28.63 -12.29 -16.68
#